data_AF-A0A6P0XH04-F1
#
_entry.id   AF-A0A6P0XH04-F1
#
_cell.length_a   1.000
_cell.length_b   1.000
_cell.length_c   1.000
_cell.angle_alpha   90.00
_cell.angle_beta   90.00
_cell.angle_gamma   90.00
#
_symmetry.space_group_name_H-M   'P 1'
#
loop_
_entity.id
_entity.type
_entity.pdbx_description
1 polymer ?
#
loop_
_entity_poly.entity_id
_entity_poly.type
_entity_poly.pdbx_seq_one_letter_code
_entity_poly.pdbx_strand_id
1 'polypeptide(L)'
;CYIISVGNYREDAKAKADFEAGLSALEKEDEPTLILLTDAVNLAEADYYELCKKALQQCNKLKDRFAIFDVLPEKGSGDTAAGGVTKFREGIGTNDLKYGAAYYPYLQTSLNYYYSDDSVTITDAGDATLSSPPTLNSIKSSNTDLYSKIKTEIGKKRIVLSPSAALAGVYAKVDRDRGVWKAPANVSLASVLGPTVKISNEDQENLNVDPTAGKSINAIRSFTGKGTLVWGARTLAGNDNEWRYIPVRRLFNLIEESIQKSTAFVVFESNNAITWLKVKSMIDSYLEGLWGQGALAGSTPEQAFFVNIGLGKSMTQQDILEGRMIVEIGIAAVRPAEFIILKFSHKLQEA
;
A
#
# COMPACT_ATOMS: atom_id res chain seq x y z
N CYS A 1 -8.41 6.04 -11.84
CA CYS A 1 -7.63 4.80 -11.62
C CYS A 1 -7.14 4.35 -12.98
N TYR A 2 -5.82 4.33 -13.18
CA TYR A 2 -5.22 3.83 -14.42
C TYR A 2 -5.18 2.30 -14.36
N ILE A 3 -5.58 1.64 -15.45
CA ILE A 3 -5.52 0.19 -15.58
C ILE A 3 -4.56 -0.12 -16.72
N ILE A 4 -3.44 -0.76 -16.39
CA ILE A 4 -2.45 -1.19 -17.38
C ILE A 4 -2.71 -2.67 -17.63
N SER A 5 -3.28 -2.96 -18.80
CA SER A 5 -3.49 -4.34 -19.24
C SER A 5 -2.15 -4.95 -19.65
N VAL A 6 -1.82 -6.11 -19.06
CA VAL A 6 -0.62 -6.90 -19.38
C VAL A 6 -0.95 -8.08 -20.32
N GLY A 7 -2.08 -8.00 -21.03
CA GLY A 7 -2.55 -9.03 -21.97
C GLY A 7 -4.00 -9.46 -21.71
N ASN A 8 -4.44 -10.49 -22.42
CA ASN A 8 -5.80 -11.02 -22.33
C ASN A 8 -5.92 -12.19 -21.33
N TYR A 9 -7.12 -12.42 -20.83
CA TYR A 9 -7.43 -13.49 -19.85
C TYR A 9 -7.51 -14.90 -20.48
N ARG A 10 -7.62 -15.00 -21.81
CA ARG A 10 -7.93 -16.26 -22.51
C ARG A 10 -6.69 -17.05 -22.95
N GLU A 11 -5.54 -16.39 -23.04
CA GLU A 11 -4.26 -16.99 -23.41
C GLU A 11 -3.42 -17.37 -22.18
N ASP A 12 -2.30 -18.05 -22.42
CA ASP A 12 -1.35 -18.62 -21.46
C ASP A 12 -1.05 -17.77 -20.22
N ALA A 13 -0.60 -18.46 -19.17
CA ALA A 13 -0.17 -17.86 -17.91
C ALA A 13 0.78 -16.69 -18.16
N LYS A 14 0.45 -15.53 -17.58
CA LYS A 14 1.23 -14.30 -17.78
C LYS A 14 2.61 -14.44 -17.17
N ALA A 15 3.62 -13.99 -17.92
CA ALA A 15 5.00 -14.05 -17.49
C ALA A 15 5.40 -12.75 -16.80
N LYS A 16 6.47 -12.79 -16.00
CA LYS A 16 7.04 -11.59 -15.37
C LYS A 16 7.29 -10.45 -16.37
N ALA A 17 7.77 -10.78 -17.57
CA ALA A 17 8.10 -9.79 -18.61
C ALA A 17 6.89 -8.93 -19.01
N ASP A 18 5.68 -9.48 -18.99
CA ASP A 18 4.45 -8.75 -19.33
C ASP A 18 4.17 -7.64 -18.29
N PHE A 19 4.37 -7.97 -17.01
CA PHE A 19 4.23 -7.01 -15.92
C PHE A 19 5.35 -5.96 -15.91
N GLU A 20 6.57 -6.33 -16.27
CA GLU A 20 7.68 -5.39 -16.41
C GLU A 20 7.43 -4.38 -17.53
N ALA A 21 6.90 -4.83 -18.67
CA ALA A 21 6.46 -3.95 -19.74
C ALA A 21 5.35 -2.99 -19.26
N GLY A 22 4.44 -3.48 -18.41
CA GLY A 22 3.42 -2.66 -17.75
C GLY A 22 4.02 -1.56 -16.85
N LEU A 23 5.02 -1.88 -16.03
CA LEU A 23 5.73 -0.89 -15.21
C LEU A 23 6.46 0.16 -16.06
N SER A 24 7.11 -0.26 -17.15
CA SER A 24 7.74 0.66 -18.11
C SER A 24 6.74 1.56 -18.83
N ALA A 25 5.51 1.10 -19.05
CA ALA A 25 4.43 1.95 -19.56
C ALA A 25 3.97 2.95 -18.48
N LEU A 26 3.79 2.49 -17.24
CA LEU A 26 3.40 3.32 -16.09
C LEU A 26 4.37 4.48 -15.84
N GLU A 27 5.66 4.25 -16.07
CA GLU A 27 6.72 5.24 -15.88
C GLU A 27 6.60 6.46 -16.78
N LYS A 28 5.89 6.33 -17.92
CA LYS A 28 5.70 7.43 -18.88
C LYS A 28 4.55 8.37 -18.51
N GLU A 29 3.65 7.90 -17.67
CA GLU A 29 2.53 8.70 -17.17
C GLU A 29 2.98 9.51 -15.95
N ASP A 30 2.37 10.66 -15.69
CA ASP A 30 2.79 11.55 -14.58
C ASP A 30 1.81 11.51 -13.38
N GLU A 31 0.53 11.23 -13.66
CA GLU A 31 -0.53 11.25 -12.64
C GLU A 31 -0.54 10.09 -11.61
N PRO A 32 -0.10 8.86 -11.92
CA PRO A 32 -0.23 7.74 -11.00
C PRO A 32 0.65 7.87 -9.75
N THR A 33 0.05 7.97 -8.56
CA THR A 33 0.77 8.07 -7.27
C THR A 33 0.84 6.77 -6.46
N LEU A 34 0.04 5.76 -6.81
CA LEU A 34 0.04 4.45 -6.16
C LEU A 34 0.28 3.34 -7.20
N ILE A 35 1.17 2.41 -6.87
CA ILE A 35 1.43 1.20 -7.68
C ILE A 35 0.86 -0.01 -6.96
N LEU A 36 0.05 -0.80 -7.68
CA LEU A 36 -0.52 -2.05 -7.22
C LEU A 36 -0.19 -3.17 -8.20
N LEU A 37 0.09 -4.35 -7.68
CA LEU A 37 0.47 -5.54 -8.46
C LEU A 37 -0.54 -6.67 -8.25
N THR A 38 -1.83 -6.38 -8.42
CA THR A 38 -2.95 -7.25 -8.02
C THR A 38 -2.95 -8.62 -8.67
N ASP A 39 -2.60 -8.71 -9.97
CA ASP A 39 -2.60 -9.98 -10.70
C ASP A 39 -1.22 -10.67 -10.66
N ALA A 40 -0.17 -9.92 -10.32
CA ALA A 40 1.19 -10.43 -10.23
C ALA A 40 1.36 -11.42 -9.07
N VAL A 41 0.43 -11.43 -8.10
CA VAL A 41 0.37 -12.43 -7.03
C VAL A 41 0.19 -13.87 -7.55
N ASN A 42 -0.25 -14.03 -8.82
CA ASN A 42 -0.38 -15.32 -9.48
C ASN A 42 0.94 -15.83 -10.10
N LEU A 43 1.99 -14.99 -10.16
CA LEU A 43 3.31 -15.38 -10.62
C LEU A 43 3.99 -16.37 -9.66
N ALA A 44 5.10 -16.95 -10.09
CA ALA A 44 6.01 -17.63 -9.18
C ALA A 44 6.51 -16.65 -8.10
N GLU A 45 6.69 -17.14 -6.86
CA GLU A 45 7.03 -16.29 -5.69
C GLU A 45 8.27 -15.41 -5.96
N ALA A 46 9.33 -16.00 -6.53
CA ALA A 46 10.55 -15.28 -6.88
C ALA A 46 10.31 -14.16 -7.91
N ASP A 47 9.50 -14.42 -8.93
CA ASP A 47 9.19 -13.44 -9.97
C ASP A 47 8.33 -12.30 -9.44
N TYR A 48 7.37 -12.59 -8.55
CA TYR A 48 6.58 -11.56 -7.88
C TYR A 48 7.48 -10.64 -7.04
N TYR A 49 8.41 -11.19 -6.26
CA TYR A 49 9.31 -10.37 -5.43
C TYR A 49 10.28 -9.52 -6.26
N GLU A 50 10.78 -10.04 -7.38
CA GLU A 50 11.58 -9.23 -8.31
C GLU A 50 10.77 -8.07 -8.91
N LEU A 51 9.50 -8.31 -9.24
CA LEU A 51 8.62 -7.25 -9.73
C LEU A 51 8.35 -6.19 -8.65
N CYS A 52 8.15 -6.59 -7.40
CA CYS A 52 8.02 -5.66 -6.28
C CYS A 52 9.27 -4.80 -6.10
N LYS A 53 10.48 -5.37 -6.25
CA LYS A 53 11.75 -4.60 -6.22
C LYS A 53 11.79 -3.56 -7.34
N LYS A 54 11.39 -3.93 -8.56
CA LYS A 54 11.33 -2.99 -9.71
C LYS A 54 10.34 -1.86 -9.46
N ALA A 55 9.17 -2.16 -8.88
CA ALA A 55 8.20 -1.13 -8.49
C ALA A 55 8.77 -0.17 -7.43
N LEU A 56 9.52 -0.67 -6.44
CA LEU A 56 10.20 0.18 -5.45
C LEU A 56 11.28 1.07 -6.09
N GLN A 57 12.08 0.52 -6.99
CA GLN A 57 13.11 1.28 -7.73
C GLN A 57 12.47 2.41 -8.55
N GLN A 58 11.35 2.14 -9.22
CA GLN A 58 10.60 3.15 -9.94
C GLN A 58 10.07 4.25 -9.01
N CYS A 59 9.52 3.88 -7.84
CA CYS A 59 9.07 4.85 -6.84
C CYS A 59 10.24 5.73 -6.33
N ASN A 60 11.43 5.15 -6.15
CA ASN A 60 12.61 5.93 -5.74
C ASN A 60 13.14 6.83 -6.85
N LYS A 61 13.07 6.40 -8.11
CA LYS A 61 13.50 7.17 -9.27
C LYS A 61 12.61 8.41 -9.47
N LEU A 62 11.29 8.23 -9.42
CA LEU A 62 10.31 9.28 -9.73
C LEU A 62 9.90 10.10 -8.50
N LYS A 63 10.00 9.51 -7.29
CA LYS A 63 9.73 10.14 -5.98
C LYS A 63 8.30 10.64 -5.74
N ASP A 64 7.41 10.46 -6.69
CA ASP A 64 5.99 10.82 -6.65
C ASP A 64 5.07 9.61 -6.35
N ARG A 65 5.56 8.38 -6.52
CA ARG A 65 4.79 7.14 -6.34
C ARG A 65 5.08 6.41 -5.03
N PHE A 66 4.11 5.58 -4.62
CA PHE A 66 4.22 4.66 -3.49
C PHE A 66 3.60 3.30 -3.82
N ALA A 67 4.27 2.21 -3.50
CA ALA A 67 3.83 0.86 -3.83
C ALA A 67 3.06 0.19 -2.68
N ILE A 68 1.96 -0.50 -3.01
CA ILE A 68 1.17 -1.31 -2.07
C ILE A 68 1.30 -2.77 -2.51
N PHE A 69 1.89 -3.59 -1.64
CA PHE A 69 2.16 -5.01 -1.91
C PHE A 69 1.33 -5.92 -1.03
N ASP A 70 1.10 -7.12 -1.56
CA ASP A 70 0.43 -8.22 -0.88
C ASP A 70 1.47 -9.24 -0.41
N VAL A 71 1.33 -9.71 0.83
CA VAL A 71 2.11 -10.85 1.32
C VAL A 71 1.42 -12.13 0.87
N LEU A 72 2.11 -12.92 0.04
CA LEU A 72 1.56 -14.16 -0.51
C LEU A 72 1.27 -15.18 0.61
N PRO A 73 0.11 -15.87 0.58
CA PRO A 73 -0.17 -16.96 1.51
C PRO A 73 0.73 -18.16 1.21
N GLU A 74 0.97 -18.99 2.21
CA GLU A 74 1.78 -20.20 2.03
C GLU A 74 1.02 -21.26 1.21
N LYS A 75 1.62 -21.74 0.11
CA LYS A 75 1.02 -22.79 -0.74
C LYS A 75 1.23 -24.17 -0.11
N GLY A 76 0.20 -24.73 0.52
CA GLY A 76 0.15 -26.11 1.03
C GLY A 76 -0.10 -26.21 2.54
N SER A 77 -1.04 -27.09 2.93
CA SER A 77 -1.45 -27.48 4.30
C SER A 77 -1.20 -26.49 5.45
N GLY A 78 -2.22 -25.67 5.73
CA GLY A 78 -2.30 -24.85 6.95
C GLY A 78 -1.60 -23.51 6.77
N ASP A 79 -2.39 -22.48 6.48
CA ASP A 79 -1.97 -21.08 6.35
C ASP A 79 -1.44 -20.59 7.72
N THR A 80 -0.20 -20.98 8.07
CA THR A 80 0.45 -20.49 9.27
C THR A 80 0.98 -19.09 8.95
N ALA A 81 0.69 -18.12 9.82
CA ALA A 81 1.06 -16.73 9.59
C ALA A 81 2.57 -16.50 9.36
N ALA A 82 3.42 -17.47 9.71
CA ALA A 82 4.87 -17.34 9.71
C ALA A 82 5.55 -17.60 8.35
N GLY A 83 5.03 -18.52 7.53
CA GLY A 83 5.72 -18.97 6.31
C GLY A 83 5.76 -17.91 5.20
N GLY A 84 4.60 -17.42 4.79
CA GLY A 84 4.48 -16.39 3.75
C GLY A 84 5.16 -15.06 4.12
N VAL A 85 5.08 -14.67 5.40
CA VAL A 85 5.70 -13.47 5.95
C VAL A 85 7.23 -13.52 5.86
N THR A 86 7.83 -14.63 6.29
CA THR A 86 9.28 -14.83 6.25
C THR A 86 9.78 -14.77 4.80
N LYS A 87 9.13 -15.52 3.91
CA LYS A 87 9.45 -15.52 2.47
C LYS A 87 9.36 -14.13 1.84
N PHE A 88 8.32 -13.36 2.17
CA PHE A 88 8.19 -11.99 1.67
C PHE A 88 9.34 -11.11 2.15
N ARG A 89 9.70 -11.21 3.43
CA ARG A 89 10.82 -10.45 4.02
C ARG A 89 12.14 -10.81 3.37
N GLU A 90 12.43 -12.07 3.13
CA GLU A 90 13.64 -12.50 2.44
C GLU A 90 13.64 -12.07 0.97
N GLY A 91 12.49 -12.20 0.31
CA GLY A 91 12.30 -11.94 -1.11
C GLY A 91 12.40 -10.47 -1.52
N ILE A 92 11.88 -9.53 -0.72
CA ILE A 92 11.73 -8.12 -1.13
C ILE A 92 13.04 -7.31 -1.20
N GLY A 93 14.16 -7.84 -0.69
CA GLY A 93 15.44 -7.12 -0.65
C GLY A 93 15.46 -5.95 0.33
N THR A 94 16.49 -5.10 0.28
CA THR A 94 16.75 -4.03 1.29
C THR A 94 16.73 -2.61 0.73
N ASN A 95 16.56 -2.46 -0.58
CA ASN A 95 16.64 -1.17 -1.26
C ASN A 95 15.26 -0.53 -1.33
N ASP A 96 15.23 0.81 -1.22
CA ASP A 96 14.04 1.64 -1.49
C ASP A 96 12.79 1.30 -0.67
N LEU A 97 12.96 0.58 0.44
CA LEU A 97 11.88 0.07 1.29
C LEU A 97 10.94 1.16 1.82
N LYS A 98 11.43 2.39 1.93
CA LYS A 98 10.60 3.54 2.33
C LYS A 98 9.44 3.82 1.39
N TYR A 99 9.52 3.42 0.12
CA TYR A 99 8.50 3.70 -0.90
C TYR A 99 7.42 2.61 -1.03
N GLY A 100 7.44 1.58 -0.18
CA GLY A 100 6.44 0.52 -0.22
C GLY A 100 5.81 0.23 1.13
N ALA A 101 4.62 -0.36 1.10
CA ALA A 101 3.99 -1.00 2.26
C ALA A 101 3.42 -2.35 1.86
N ALA A 102 3.60 -3.35 2.73
CA ALA A 102 3.01 -4.68 2.55
C ALA A 102 1.84 -4.89 3.51
N TYR A 103 0.84 -5.62 3.05
CA TYR A 103 -0.36 -5.96 3.80
C TYR A 103 -0.58 -7.47 3.89
N TYR A 104 -0.98 -7.91 5.09
CA TYR A 104 -1.26 -9.32 5.40
C TYR A 104 -2.43 -9.39 6.39
N PRO A 105 -3.35 -10.37 6.29
CA PRO A 105 -3.41 -11.46 5.31
C PRO A 105 -4.39 -11.13 4.15
N TYR A 106 -4.68 -12.14 3.33
CA TYR A 106 -5.71 -12.07 2.29
C TYR A 106 -7.11 -11.90 2.92
N LEU A 107 -8.05 -11.45 2.10
CA LEU A 107 -9.39 -11.06 2.55
C LEU A 107 -10.43 -11.99 1.96
N GLN A 108 -11.26 -12.57 2.83
CA GLN A 108 -12.47 -13.25 2.42
C GLN A 108 -13.55 -12.19 2.16
N THR A 109 -13.94 -12.06 0.90
CA THR A 109 -14.93 -11.06 0.49
C THR A 109 -16.37 -11.56 0.70
N SER A 110 -17.31 -10.63 0.67
CA SER A 110 -18.75 -10.92 0.59
C SER A 110 -19.22 -11.29 -0.82
N LEU A 111 -18.31 -11.32 -1.80
CA LEU A 111 -18.61 -11.62 -3.20
C LEU A 111 -18.77 -13.12 -3.42
N ASN A 112 -19.72 -13.48 -4.26
CA ASN A 112 -19.97 -14.86 -4.68
C ASN A 112 -19.30 -15.14 -6.02
N TYR A 113 -18.84 -16.38 -6.21
CA TYR A 113 -18.40 -16.84 -7.52
C TYR A 113 -19.58 -16.84 -8.51
N TYR A 114 -19.34 -16.31 -9.70
CA TYR A 114 -20.23 -16.51 -10.82
C TYR A 114 -19.94 -17.86 -11.47
N TYR A 115 -20.98 -18.66 -11.69
CA TYR A 115 -20.88 -19.94 -12.40
C TYR A 115 -22.16 -20.18 -13.20
N SER A 116 -22.06 -20.93 -14.29
CA SER A 116 -23.22 -21.50 -14.97
C SER A 116 -23.40 -22.97 -14.57
N ASP A 117 -24.65 -23.45 -14.55
CA ASP A 117 -24.94 -24.85 -14.22
C ASP A 117 -24.24 -25.82 -15.22
N ASP A 118 -23.92 -25.36 -16.44
CA ASP A 118 -23.21 -26.14 -17.46
C ASP A 118 -21.69 -26.21 -17.23
N SER A 119 -21.09 -25.23 -16.55
CA SER A 119 -19.64 -25.20 -16.29
C SER A 119 -19.22 -26.00 -15.05
N VAL A 120 -20.17 -26.47 -14.25
CA VAL A 120 -19.91 -27.20 -13.01
C VAL A 120 -19.96 -28.70 -13.28
N THR A 121 -18.81 -29.36 -13.23
CA THR A 121 -18.68 -30.81 -13.35
C THR A 121 -18.72 -31.45 -11.96
N ILE A 122 -19.46 -32.56 -11.83
CA ILE A 122 -19.57 -33.32 -10.58
C ILE A 122 -18.68 -34.56 -10.72
N THR A 123 -17.60 -34.61 -9.95
CA THR A 123 -16.74 -35.80 -9.84
C THR A 123 -17.11 -36.55 -8.57
N ASP A 124 -17.68 -37.73 -8.69
CA ASP A 124 -17.94 -38.59 -7.54
C ASP A 124 -16.61 -39.18 -7.03
N ALA A 125 -16.36 -39.11 -5.72
CA ALA A 125 -15.11 -39.60 -5.12
C ALA A 125 -15.11 -41.13 -4.93
N GLY A 126 -16.08 -41.86 -5.49
CA GLY A 126 -16.25 -43.30 -5.24
C GLY A 126 -16.95 -44.12 -6.32
N ASP A 127 -17.41 -43.56 -7.44
CA ASP A 127 -18.02 -44.35 -8.51
C ASP A 127 -17.29 -44.12 -9.86
N ALA A 128 -16.39 -45.06 -10.19
CA ALA A 128 -15.58 -45.05 -11.40
C ALA A 128 -16.36 -45.45 -12.67
N THR A 129 -17.69 -45.58 -12.61
CA THR A 129 -18.50 -46.08 -13.73
C THR A 129 -19.18 -44.99 -14.58
N LEU A 130 -19.07 -43.71 -14.21
CA LEU A 130 -19.58 -42.61 -15.03
C LEU A 130 -18.54 -42.20 -16.10
N SER A 131 -18.74 -42.66 -17.33
CA SER A 131 -17.87 -42.39 -18.49
C SER A 131 -17.82 -40.91 -18.94
N SER A 132 -18.59 -40.03 -18.30
CA SER A 132 -18.50 -38.57 -18.40
C SER A 132 -19.05 -37.97 -17.10
N PRO A 133 -18.31 -37.07 -16.41
CA PRO A 133 -18.79 -36.46 -15.17
C PRO A 133 -20.06 -35.64 -15.45
N PRO A 134 -21.21 -35.92 -14.79
CA PRO A 134 -22.44 -35.18 -15.03
C PRO A 134 -22.26 -33.70 -14.68
N THR A 135 -22.85 -32.82 -15.49
CA THR A 135 -22.88 -31.38 -15.19
C THR A 135 -23.99 -31.07 -14.18
N LEU A 136 -23.87 -29.98 -13.44
CA LEU A 136 -24.91 -29.54 -12.51
C LEU A 136 -26.28 -29.36 -13.20
N ASN A 137 -26.29 -28.97 -14.48
CA ASN A 137 -27.51 -28.87 -15.27
C ASN A 137 -28.18 -30.24 -15.50
N SER A 138 -27.40 -31.30 -15.75
CA SER A 138 -27.93 -32.65 -16.01
C SER A 138 -28.67 -33.26 -14.81
N ILE A 139 -28.31 -32.87 -13.58
CA ILE A 139 -28.95 -33.36 -12.36
C ILE A 139 -30.13 -32.51 -11.88
N LYS A 140 -30.39 -31.37 -12.52
CA LYS A 140 -31.40 -30.39 -12.10
C LYS A 140 -32.82 -30.96 -12.06
N SER A 141 -33.16 -31.81 -13.04
CA SER A 141 -34.48 -32.45 -13.12
C SER A 141 -34.47 -33.92 -12.68
N SER A 142 -33.30 -34.57 -12.66
CA SER A 142 -33.17 -36.00 -12.30
C SER A 142 -32.90 -36.23 -10.81
N ASN A 143 -32.25 -35.29 -10.12
CA ASN A 143 -31.98 -35.35 -8.68
C ASN A 143 -31.99 -33.95 -8.05
N THR A 144 -33.19 -33.43 -7.81
CA THR A 144 -33.44 -32.07 -7.28
C THR A 144 -32.83 -31.84 -5.90
N ASP A 145 -32.74 -32.88 -5.08
CA ASP A 145 -32.20 -32.81 -3.72
C ASP A 145 -30.68 -32.62 -3.75
N LEU A 146 -29.98 -33.40 -4.57
CA LEU A 146 -28.54 -33.27 -4.77
C LEU A 146 -28.19 -31.91 -5.41
N TYR A 147 -28.96 -31.47 -6.40
CA TYR A 147 -28.82 -30.15 -7.02
C TYR A 147 -28.90 -29.03 -5.97
N SER A 148 -29.91 -29.06 -5.09
CA SER A 148 -30.11 -28.05 -4.05
C SER A 148 -28.99 -28.06 -3.00
N LYS A 149 -28.48 -29.25 -2.64
CA LYS A 149 -27.32 -29.41 -1.75
C LYS A 149 -26.06 -28.81 -2.37
N ILE A 150 -25.76 -29.14 -3.63
CA ILE A 150 -24.58 -28.61 -4.34
C ILE A 150 -24.66 -27.08 -4.45
N LYS A 151 -25.81 -26.52 -4.81
CA LYS A 151 -26.00 -25.07 -4.84
C LYS A 151 -25.78 -24.41 -3.48
N THR A 152 -26.22 -25.05 -2.40
CA THR A 152 -25.98 -24.58 -1.03
C THR A 152 -24.50 -24.59 -0.70
N GLU A 153 -23.76 -25.65 -1.04
CA GLU A 153 -22.31 -25.72 -0.80
C GLU A 153 -21.51 -24.73 -1.66
N ILE A 154 -21.84 -24.57 -2.94
CA ILE A 154 -21.23 -23.52 -3.78
C ILE A 154 -21.52 -22.14 -3.19
N GLY A 155 -22.74 -21.93 -2.70
CA GLY A 155 -23.16 -20.72 -2.00
C GLY A 155 -22.45 -20.45 -0.67
N LYS A 156 -21.65 -21.39 -0.13
CA LYS A 156 -20.75 -21.15 1.01
C LYS A 156 -19.35 -20.70 0.60
N LYS A 157 -18.93 -20.97 -0.65
CA LYS A 157 -17.63 -20.51 -1.16
C LYS A 157 -17.66 -19.00 -1.36
N ARG A 158 -16.62 -18.32 -0.89
CA ARG A 158 -16.45 -16.86 -1.01
C ARG A 158 -15.16 -16.57 -1.75
N ILE A 159 -15.15 -15.50 -2.53
CA ILE A 159 -13.95 -15.09 -3.25
C ILE A 159 -12.93 -14.56 -2.24
N VAL A 160 -11.75 -15.14 -2.23
CA VAL A 160 -10.58 -14.65 -1.48
C VAL A 160 -9.76 -13.79 -2.42
N LEU A 161 -9.47 -12.55 -1.99
CA LEU A 161 -8.68 -11.59 -2.76
C LEU A 161 -7.51 -11.08 -1.94
N SER A 162 -6.47 -10.64 -2.64
CA SER A 162 -5.36 -9.93 -2.02
C SER A 162 -5.81 -8.52 -1.54
N PRO A 163 -5.22 -8.00 -0.45
CA PRO A 163 -5.71 -6.78 0.18
C PRO A 163 -5.38 -5.47 -0.60
N SER A 164 -4.34 -5.43 -1.43
CA SER A 164 -3.80 -4.21 -2.03
C SER A 164 -4.86 -3.32 -2.69
N ALA A 165 -5.78 -3.89 -3.47
CA ALA A 165 -6.85 -3.16 -4.13
C ALA A 165 -7.79 -2.45 -3.13
N ALA A 166 -8.17 -3.15 -2.05
CA ALA A 166 -8.98 -2.56 -0.98
C ALA A 166 -8.20 -1.45 -0.24
N LEU A 167 -6.89 -1.64 -0.05
CA LEU A 167 -6.02 -0.70 0.64
C LEU A 167 -5.79 0.59 -0.15
N ALA A 168 -5.68 0.53 -1.49
CA ALA A 168 -5.66 1.73 -2.31
C ALA A 168 -6.97 2.54 -2.18
N GLY A 169 -8.12 1.85 -2.07
CA GLY A 169 -9.39 2.49 -1.75
C GLY A 169 -9.39 3.16 -0.37
N VAL A 170 -8.81 2.50 0.63
CA VAL A 170 -8.63 3.08 1.98
C VAL A 170 -7.73 4.32 1.94
N TYR A 171 -6.61 4.27 1.22
CA TYR A 171 -5.71 5.41 1.06
C TYR A 171 -6.45 6.60 0.45
N ALA A 172 -7.08 6.40 -0.71
CA ALA A 172 -7.84 7.44 -1.40
C ALA A 172 -8.95 8.05 -0.51
N LYS A 173 -9.63 7.21 0.28
CA LYS A 173 -10.65 7.68 1.22
C LYS A 173 -10.04 8.54 2.33
N VAL A 174 -8.98 8.06 2.99
CA VAL A 174 -8.33 8.78 4.09
C VAL A 174 -7.72 10.08 3.60
N ASP A 175 -7.07 10.07 2.44
CA ASP A 175 -6.45 11.25 1.86
C ASP A 175 -7.50 12.34 1.59
N ARG A 176 -8.64 11.96 1.00
CA ARG A 176 -9.74 12.89 0.75
C ARG A 176 -10.36 13.45 2.03
N ASP A 177 -10.56 12.59 3.03
CA ASP A 177 -11.33 12.96 4.23
C ASP A 177 -10.45 13.65 5.29
N ARG A 178 -9.13 13.38 5.29
CA ARG A 178 -8.20 13.74 6.40
C ARG A 178 -6.82 14.20 5.96
N GLY A 179 -6.50 14.18 4.66
CA GLY A 179 -5.19 14.52 4.12
C GLY A 179 -4.18 13.37 4.15
N VAL A 180 -3.18 13.45 3.28
CA VAL A 180 -2.15 12.40 3.06
C VAL A 180 -1.27 12.15 4.30
N TRP A 181 -1.15 13.15 5.17
CA TRP A 181 -0.42 13.07 6.44
C TRP A 181 -1.16 12.24 7.51
N LYS A 182 -2.40 11.83 7.27
CA LYS A 182 -3.12 10.93 8.17
C LYS A 182 -2.79 9.48 7.86
N ALA A 183 -2.37 8.73 8.88
CA ALA A 183 -2.13 7.29 8.75
C ALA A 183 -3.39 6.55 8.23
N PRO A 184 -3.29 5.73 7.17
CA PRO A 184 -4.37 4.94 6.60
C PRO A 184 -4.60 3.62 7.39
N ALA A 185 -4.67 3.74 8.72
CA ALA A 185 -4.90 2.65 9.66
C ALA A 185 -6.07 3.00 10.60
N ASN A 186 -6.59 1.97 11.28
CA ASN A 186 -7.84 2.02 12.05
C ASN A 186 -9.04 2.40 11.16
N VAL A 187 -9.06 1.86 9.92
CA VAL A 187 -10.14 2.06 8.94
C VAL A 187 -10.79 0.72 8.63
N SER A 188 -12.12 0.69 8.63
CA SER A 188 -12.89 -0.51 8.32
C SER A 188 -12.93 -0.78 6.82
N LEU A 189 -12.83 -2.06 6.45
CA LEU A 189 -12.92 -2.54 5.08
C LEU A 189 -14.36 -2.87 4.71
N ALA A 190 -14.83 -2.31 3.60
CA ALA A 190 -16.16 -2.61 3.06
C ALA A 190 -16.15 -3.93 2.27
N SER A 191 -17.29 -4.63 2.23
CA SER A 191 -17.48 -5.86 1.46
C SER A 191 -16.53 -7.01 1.81
N VAL A 192 -15.92 -6.97 3.00
CA VAL A 192 -15.02 -7.99 3.54
C VAL A 192 -15.70 -8.66 4.73
N LEU A 193 -15.73 -9.99 4.73
CA LEU A 193 -16.22 -10.79 5.86
C LEU A 193 -15.16 -10.93 6.95
N GLY A 194 -13.89 -11.06 6.54
CA GLY A 194 -12.76 -11.15 7.45
C GLY A 194 -11.44 -11.46 6.76
N PRO A 195 -10.32 -11.36 7.49
CA PRO A 195 -9.03 -11.88 7.05
C PRO A 195 -9.05 -13.41 7.00
N THR A 196 -8.30 -14.01 6.06
CA THR A 196 -8.15 -15.48 5.96
C THR A 196 -7.47 -16.09 7.18
N VAL A 197 -6.55 -15.33 7.79
CA VAL A 197 -5.82 -15.72 8.99
C VAL A 197 -6.12 -14.74 10.13
N LYS A 198 -6.44 -15.27 11.30
CA LYS A 198 -6.60 -14.44 12.51
C LYS A 198 -5.23 -14.14 13.09
N ILE A 199 -4.93 -12.86 13.30
CA ILE A 199 -3.66 -12.38 13.85
C ILE A 199 -3.87 -12.00 15.32
N SER A 200 -3.13 -12.69 16.22
CA SER A 200 -3.09 -12.35 17.65
C SER A 200 -2.31 -11.06 17.90
N ASN A 201 -2.21 -10.60 19.15
CA ASN A 201 -1.39 -9.43 19.45
C ASN A 201 0.10 -9.76 19.32
N GLU A 202 0.47 -10.95 19.78
CA GLU A 202 1.83 -11.49 19.73
C GLU A 202 2.30 -11.68 18.28
N ASP A 203 1.45 -12.23 17.41
CA ASP A 203 1.75 -12.36 15.98
C ASP A 203 1.93 -10.99 15.32
N GLN A 204 1.11 -10.01 15.72
CA GLN A 204 1.20 -8.65 15.19
C GLN A 204 2.54 -8.00 15.56
N GLU A 205 3.06 -8.19 16.77
CA GLU A 205 4.36 -7.63 17.17
C GLU A 205 5.47 -8.11 16.23
N ASN A 206 5.44 -9.40 15.86
CA ASN A 206 6.38 -9.97 14.90
C ASN A 206 6.18 -9.44 13.47
N LEU A 207 4.97 -9.08 13.06
CA LEU A 207 4.71 -8.42 11.77
C LEU A 207 5.22 -6.98 11.73
N ASN A 208 5.14 -6.32 12.88
CA ASN A 208 5.36 -4.90 13.03
C ASN A 208 6.82 -4.50 12.76
N VAL A 209 7.80 -5.22 13.31
CA VAL A 209 9.22 -5.10 12.95
C VAL A 209 9.86 -6.48 13.11
N ASP A 210 10.49 -6.97 12.04
CA ASP A 210 11.33 -8.16 12.15
C ASP A 210 12.65 -7.86 12.90
N PRO A 211 13.00 -8.61 13.95
CA PRO A 211 14.26 -8.40 14.68
C PRO A 211 15.52 -8.56 13.83
N THR A 212 15.46 -9.34 12.75
CA THR A 212 16.61 -9.69 11.90
C THR A 212 16.62 -8.87 10.61
N ALA A 213 15.52 -8.90 9.84
CA ALA A 213 15.39 -8.22 8.56
C ALA A 213 15.07 -6.73 8.71
N GLY A 214 14.52 -6.29 9.85
CA GLY A 214 14.12 -4.90 10.10
C GLY A 214 12.92 -4.41 9.28
N LYS A 215 12.20 -5.34 8.63
CA LYS A 215 11.09 -5.04 7.70
C LYS A 215 9.74 -5.14 8.40
N SER A 216 8.85 -4.21 8.07
CA SER A 216 7.48 -4.20 8.59
C SER A 216 6.48 -4.72 7.58
N ILE A 217 5.43 -5.35 8.10
CA ILE A 217 4.23 -5.76 7.36
C ILE A 217 3.02 -5.27 8.16
N ASN A 218 2.05 -4.68 7.47
CA ASN A 218 0.86 -4.13 8.11
C ASN A 218 -0.22 -5.21 8.21
N ALA A 219 -0.69 -5.46 9.43
CA ALA A 219 -1.73 -6.43 9.69
C ALA A 219 -3.13 -5.89 9.34
N ILE A 220 -4.00 -6.77 8.86
CA ILE A 220 -5.45 -6.54 8.77
C ILE A 220 -6.10 -7.48 9.78
N ARG A 221 -6.87 -6.93 10.72
CA ARG A 221 -7.37 -7.66 11.90
C ARG A 221 -8.87 -7.51 12.04
N SER A 222 -9.52 -8.56 12.53
CA SER A 222 -10.93 -8.51 12.92
C SER A 222 -11.06 -8.24 14.42
N PHE A 223 -11.92 -7.29 14.75
CA PHE A 223 -12.24 -6.91 16.12
C PHE A 223 -13.73 -7.09 16.37
N THR A 224 -14.07 -7.76 17.48
CA THR A 224 -15.46 -7.89 17.93
C THR A 224 -16.09 -6.51 18.10
N GLY A 225 -17.24 -6.28 17.44
CA GLY A 225 -17.97 -5.01 17.47
C GLY A 225 -17.43 -3.89 16.58
N LYS A 226 -16.23 -4.02 15.98
CA LYS A 226 -15.67 -3.04 15.04
C LYS A 226 -15.46 -3.57 13.62
N GLY A 227 -15.61 -4.87 13.42
CA GLY A 227 -15.41 -5.53 12.12
C GLY A 227 -13.93 -5.67 11.77
N THR A 228 -13.64 -5.78 10.46
CA THR A 228 -12.27 -5.91 9.95
C THR A 228 -11.66 -4.54 9.70
N LEU A 229 -10.52 -4.28 10.33
CA LEU A 229 -9.80 -3.02 10.29
C LEU A 229 -8.39 -3.20 9.72
N VAL A 230 -7.94 -2.21 8.96
CA VAL A 230 -6.51 -2.04 8.66
C VAL A 230 -5.79 -1.64 9.93
N TRP A 231 -4.77 -2.40 10.33
CA TRP A 231 -4.16 -2.29 11.66
C TRP A 231 -2.62 -2.20 11.57
N GLY A 232 -2.15 -1.27 10.75
CA GLY A 232 -0.74 -0.91 10.58
C GLY A 232 -0.59 0.22 9.57
N ALA A 233 0.40 1.09 9.77
CA ALA A 233 0.73 2.19 8.87
C ALA A 233 2.24 2.38 8.65
N ARG A 234 2.99 1.28 8.66
CA ARG A 234 4.44 1.27 8.45
C ARG A 234 4.80 1.01 6.99
N THR A 235 5.86 1.65 6.51
CA THR A 235 6.50 1.30 5.24
C THR A 235 7.26 -0.01 5.41
N LEU A 236 7.85 -0.56 4.34
CA LEU A 236 8.73 -1.72 4.47
C LEU A 236 10.00 -1.40 5.28
N ALA A 237 10.37 -0.13 5.41
CA ALA A 237 11.53 0.35 6.17
C ALA A 237 11.22 0.45 7.68
N GLY A 238 10.89 -0.68 8.30
CA GLY A 238 10.43 -0.76 9.69
C GLY A 238 11.42 -0.22 10.72
N ASN A 239 12.70 -0.52 10.54
CA ASN A 239 13.79 -0.07 11.43
C ASN A 239 14.29 1.35 11.14
N ASP A 240 13.81 2.00 10.08
CA ASP A 240 14.18 3.37 9.79
C ASP A 240 13.54 4.31 10.83
N ASN A 241 14.24 5.36 11.26
CA ASN A 241 13.72 6.33 12.22
C ASN A 241 13.02 7.52 11.57
N GLU A 242 13.31 7.76 10.29
CA GLU A 242 12.78 8.86 9.48
C GLU A 242 11.60 8.36 8.64
N TRP A 243 11.78 7.24 7.93
CA TRP A 243 10.85 6.75 6.92
C TRP A 243 9.96 5.57 7.34
N ARG A 244 9.86 5.30 8.64
CA ARG A 244 9.08 4.19 9.19
C ARG A 244 7.61 4.20 8.77
N TYR A 245 7.00 5.37 8.64
CA TYR A 245 5.56 5.51 8.54
C TYR A 245 5.11 5.95 7.15
N ILE A 246 4.06 5.27 6.66
CA ILE A 246 3.39 5.55 5.38
C ILE A 246 3.01 7.04 5.23
N PRO A 247 2.28 7.67 6.18
CA PRO A 247 1.88 9.07 6.02
C PRO A 247 3.07 10.02 5.93
N VAL A 248 4.19 9.71 6.59
CA VAL A 248 5.40 10.55 6.53
C VAL A 248 5.99 10.49 5.13
N ARG A 249 6.28 9.30 4.59
CA ARG A 249 6.84 9.20 3.23
C ARG A 249 5.89 9.77 2.17
N ARG A 250 4.58 9.49 2.27
CA ARG A 250 3.61 9.99 1.30
C ARG A 250 3.42 11.51 1.36
N LEU A 251 3.53 12.12 2.54
CA LEU A 251 3.52 13.58 2.68
C LEU A 251 4.73 14.20 1.97
N PHE A 252 5.92 13.62 2.13
CA PHE A 252 7.11 14.10 1.40
C PHE A 252 6.95 13.95 -0.11
N ASN A 253 6.46 12.80 -0.61
CA ASN A 253 6.20 12.63 -2.04
C ASN A 253 5.24 13.71 -2.58
N LEU A 254 4.16 14.00 -1.85
CA LEU A 254 3.20 15.04 -2.23
C LEU A 254 3.85 16.43 -2.29
N ILE A 255 4.65 16.77 -1.29
CA ILE A 255 5.29 18.08 -1.18
C ILE A 255 6.36 18.26 -2.26
N GLU A 256 7.23 17.27 -2.43
CA GLU A 256 8.27 17.26 -3.47
C GLU A 256 7.65 17.47 -4.87
N GLU A 257 6.61 16.68 -5.18
CA GLU A 257 5.93 16.73 -6.47
C GLU A 257 5.20 18.07 -6.71
N SER A 258 4.47 18.56 -5.71
CA SER A 258 3.73 19.82 -5.81
C SER A 258 4.66 21.03 -5.97
N ILE A 259 5.79 21.04 -5.26
CA ILE A 259 6.78 22.11 -5.35
C ILE A 259 7.50 22.05 -6.70
N GLN A 260 7.86 20.86 -7.18
CA GLN A 260 8.50 20.69 -8.48
C GLN A 260 7.59 21.21 -9.61
N LYS A 261 6.31 20.83 -9.62
CA LYS A 261 5.34 21.30 -10.60
C LYS A 261 5.08 22.80 -10.53
N SER A 262 4.92 23.36 -9.32
CA SER A 262 4.63 24.79 -9.14
C SER A 262 5.82 25.71 -9.43
N THR A 263 7.06 25.20 -9.37
CA THR A 263 8.27 25.97 -9.67
C THR A 263 8.77 25.80 -11.10
N ALA A 264 8.10 24.99 -11.94
CA ALA A 264 8.51 24.73 -13.32
C ALA A 264 8.59 25.99 -14.20
N PHE A 265 7.80 27.03 -13.93
CA PHE A 265 7.84 28.29 -14.69
C PHE A 265 9.18 29.03 -14.56
N VAL A 266 9.99 28.70 -13.55
CA VAL A 266 11.26 29.38 -13.26
C VAL A 266 12.38 28.92 -14.19
N VAL A 267 12.18 27.79 -14.88
CA VAL A 267 13.15 27.30 -15.85
C VAL A 267 13.27 28.31 -16.99
N PHE A 268 14.50 28.77 -17.25
CA PHE A 268 14.84 29.84 -18.21
C PHE A 268 14.49 31.28 -17.79
N GLU A 269 14.04 31.50 -16.54
CA GLU A 269 13.94 32.85 -15.98
C GLU A 269 15.31 33.41 -15.60
N SER A 270 15.39 34.74 -15.42
CA SER A 270 16.62 35.37 -14.94
C SER A 270 16.98 34.88 -13.53
N ASN A 271 18.18 34.31 -13.36
CA ASN A 271 18.66 33.80 -12.07
C ASN A 271 19.12 34.95 -11.15
N ASN A 272 18.16 35.67 -10.56
CA ASN A 272 18.40 36.83 -9.70
C ASN A 272 17.54 36.80 -8.43
N ALA A 273 17.80 37.73 -7.52
CA ALA A 273 17.14 37.80 -6.22
C ALA A 273 15.60 37.96 -6.29
N ILE A 274 15.07 38.56 -7.36
CA ILE A 274 13.61 38.74 -7.53
C ILE A 274 12.97 37.38 -7.80
N THR A 275 13.55 36.59 -8.71
CA THR A 275 13.10 35.23 -9.01
C THR A 275 13.19 34.34 -7.77
N TRP A 276 14.29 34.43 -7.01
CA TRP A 276 14.46 33.67 -5.78
C TRP A 276 13.39 34.00 -4.74
N LEU A 277 13.10 35.28 -4.54
CA LEU A 277 12.09 35.73 -3.59
C LEU A 277 10.71 35.20 -3.99
N LYS A 278 10.36 35.25 -5.28
CA LYS A 278 9.09 34.71 -5.79
C LYS A 278 8.95 33.22 -5.50
N VAL A 279 9.99 32.44 -5.77
CA VAL A 279 10.01 30.99 -5.47
C VAL A 279 9.88 30.73 -3.98
N LYS A 280 10.64 31.46 -3.16
CA LYS A 280 10.56 31.33 -1.70
C LYS A 280 9.14 31.57 -1.20
N SER A 281 8.54 32.69 -1.59
CA SER A 281 7.20 33.06 -1.13
C SER A 281 6.12 32.07 -1.56
N MET A 282 6.25 31.48 -2.75
CA MET A 282 5.33 30.42 -3.20
C MET A 282 5.45 29.16 -2.35
N ILE A 283 6.68 28.72 -2.05
CA ILE A 283 6.92 27.52 -1.24
C ILE A 283 6.50 27.76 0.21
N ASP A 284 6.87 28.91 0.80
CA ASP A 284 6.47 29.29 2.15
C ASP A 284 4.94 29.25 2.27
N SER A 285 4.22 29.92 1.38
CA SER A 285 2.75 29.98 1.41
C SER A 285 2.10 28.59 1.32
N TYR A 286 2.65 27.71 0.48
CA TYR A 286 2.18 26.32 0.38
C TYR A 286 2.39 25.53 1.67
N LEU A 287 3.59 25.60 2.26
CA LEU A 287 3.93 24.89 3.50
C LEU A 287 3.19 25.46 4.71
N GLU A 288 2.96 26.77 4.78
CA GLU A 288 2.09 27.41 5.78
C GLU A 288 0.66 26.88 5.67
N GLY A 289 0.14 26.73 4.45
CA GLY A 289 -1.18 26.16 4.21
C GLY A 289 -1.30 24.71 4.71
N LEU A 290 -0.25 23.90 4.52
CA LEU A 290 -0.20 22.53 5.05
C LEU A 290 -0.07 22.51 6.58
N TRP A 291 0.75 23.38 7.16
CA TRP A 291 0.88 23.52 8.61
C TRP A 291 -0.45 23.94 9.27
N GLY A 292 -1.16 24.90 8.68
CA GLY A 292 -2.49 25.34 9.15
C GLY A 292 -3.56 24.23 9.10
N GLN A 293 -3.38 23.22 8.26
CA GLN A 293 -4.22 22.02 8.20
C GLN A 293 -3.76 20.90 9.14
N GLY A 294 -2.67 21.10 9.89
CA GLY A 294 -2.10 20.13 10.82
C GLY A 294 -1.27 19.02 10.17
N ALA A 295 -0.77 19.23 8.94
CA ALA A 295 0.09 18.28 8.26
C ALA A 295 1.53 18.26 8.81
N LEU A 296 2.00 19.42 9.26
CA LEU A 296 3.34 19.64 9.79
C LEU A 296 3.29 19.82 11.31
N ALA A 297 4.31 19.30 11.98
CA ALA A 297 4.47 19.37 13.43
C ALA A 297 5.22 20.64 13.83
N GLY A 298 4.73 21.34 14.86
CA GLY A 298 5.36 22.56 15.36
C GLY A 298 4.32 23.54 15.86
N SER A 299 4.65 24.29 16.91
CA SER A 299 3.76 25.32 17.45
C SER A 299 3.81 26.63 16.67
N THR A 300 4.86 26.82 15.86
CA THR A 300 5.02 27.96 14.93
C THR A 300 5.50 27.44 13.56
N PRO A 301 5.31 28.19 12.47
CA PRO A 301 5.79 27.82 11.14
C PRO A 301 7.29 27.51 11.10
N GLU A 302 8.11 28.27 11.83
CA GLU A 302 9.57 28.13 11.84
C GLU A 302 10.05 26.85 12.53
N GLN A 303 9.23 26.28 13.43
CA GLN A 303 9.47 24.96 13.99
C GLN A 303 9.03 23.84 13.03
N ALA A 304 8.07 24.14 12.16
CA ALA A 304 7.44 23.18 11.27
C ALA A 304 8.15 23.01 9.94
N PHE A 305 8.70 24.09 9.37
CA PHE A 305 9.45 24.03 8.14
C PHE A 305 10.42 25.21 7.99
N PHE A 306 11.36 25.08 7.05
CA PHE A 306 12.18 26.19 6.57
C PHE A 306 12.39 26.10 5.07
N VAL A 307 12.60 27.26 4.43
CA VAL A 307 12.92 27.39 3.01
C VAL A 307 14.11 28.35 2.87
N ASN A 308 15.25 27.80 2.47
CA ASN A 308 16.47 28.55 2.22
C ASN A 308 16.71 28.68 0.71
N ILE A 309 16.79 29.92 0.25
CA ILE A 309 17.17 30.25 -1.12
C ILE A 309 17.98 31.55 -1.14
N GLY A 310 19.10 31.54 -1.86
CA GLY A 310 19.90 32.73 -2.13
C GLY A 310 21.42 32.51 -1.99
N LEU A 311 22.17 33.50 -2.46
CA LEU A 311 23.64 33.54 -2.35
C LEU A 311 24.07 33.56 -0.87
N GLY A 312 24.96 32.64 -0.48
CA GLY A 312 25.44 32.50 0.88
C GLY A 312 24.44 31.83 1.84
N LYS A 313 23.30 31.36 1.32
CA LYS A 313 22.33 30.52 2.06
C LYS A 313 22.35 29.10 1.50
N SER A 314 21.76 28.91 0.32
CA SER A 314 21.68 27.61 -0.37
C SER A 314 22.59 27.53 -1.60
N MET A 315 23.10 28.67 -2.08
CA MET A 315 23.90 28.77 -3.31
C MET A 315 25.21 29.49 -3.08
N THR A 316 26.23 29.06 -3.81
CA THR A 316 27.51 29.76 -3.95
C THR A 316 27.52 30.66 -5.18
N GLN A 317 28.55 31.50 -5.33
CA GLN A 317 28.73 32.30 -6.53
C GLN A 317 28.89 31.41 -7.78
N GLN A 318 29.55 30.26 -7.62
CA GLN A 318 29.76 29.30 -8.71
C GLN A 318 28.43 28.70 -9.17
N ASP A 319 27.53 28.35 -8.26
CA ASP A 319 26.21 27.81 -8.61
C ASP A 319 25.43 28.79 -9.50
N ILE A 320 25.48 30.09 -9.18
CA ILE A 320 24.81 31.13 -9.97
C ILE A 320 25.44 31.26 -11.35
N LEU A 321 26.78 31.27 -11.44
CA LEU A 321 27.50 31.34 -12.72
C LEU A 321 27.26 30.12 -13.60
N GLU A 322 27.05 28.95 -12.99
CA GLU A 322 26.66 27.71 -13.67
C GLU A 322 25.16 27.63 -13.97
N GLY A 323 24.38 28.67 -13.64
CA GLY A 323 22.95 28.73 -13.90
C GLY A 323 22.09 27.83 -12.98
N ARG A 324 22.63 27.38 -11.85
CA ARG A 324 21.91 26.57 -10.87
C ARG A 324 21.16 27.46 -9.88
N MET A 325 19.91 27.09 -9.61
CA MET A 325 19.11 27.65 -8.53
C MET A 325 18.81 26.53 -7.53
N ILE A 326 19.41 26.60 -6.34
CA ILE A 326 19.27 25.57 -5.30
C ILE A 326 18.32 26.08 -4.22
N VAL A 327 17.28 25.31 -3.94
CA VAL A 327 16.33 25.58 -2.85
C VAL A 327 16.47 24.46 -1.83
N GLU A 328 16.81 24.81 -0.60
CA GLU A 328 16.89 23.87 0.50
C GLU A 328 15.61 23.99 1.34
N ILE A 329 14.92 22.86 1.52
CA ILE A 329 13.62 22.81 2.19
C ILE A 329 13.69 21.72 3.25
N GLY A 330 13.35 22.07 4.49
CA GLY A 330 13.17 21.11 5.57
C GLY A 330 11.76 21.21 6.13
N ILE A 331 11.18 20.05 6.45
CA ILE A 331 9.82 19.96 7.03
C ILE A 331 9.81 18.97 8.19
N ALA A 332 8.98 19.25 9.20
CA ALA A 332 8.72 18.38 10.33
C ALA A 332 7.36 17.69 10.13
N ALA A 333 7.35 16.45 9.66
CA ALA A 333 6.12 15.68 9.48
C ALA A 333 5.54 15.19 10.81
N VAL A 334 4.20 15.20 10.95
CA VAL A 334 3.51 14.61 12.11
C VAL A 334 3.66 13.08 12.09
N ARG A 335 4.12 12.50 13.20
CA ARG A 335 4.21 11.04 13.38
C ARG A 335 2.92 10.50 14.02
N PRO A 336 2.41 9.33 13.59
CA PRO A 336 1.24 8.73 14.21
C PRO A 336 1.54 8.18 15.61
N ALA A 337 0.58 8.29 16.52
CA ALA A 337 0.62 7.60 17.81
C ALA A 337 0.20 6.13 17.62
N GLU A 338 1.16 5.21 17.66
CA GLU A 338 0.90 3.78 17.49
C GLU A 338 0.60 3.05 18.81
N PHE A 339 1.23 3.47 19.91
CA PHE A 339 1.09 2.84 21.22
C PHE A 339 0.47 3.80 22.23
N ILE A 340 -0.49 3.30 23.01
CA ILE A 340 -1.08 4.00 24.15
C ILE A 340 -0.76 3.18 25.39
N ILE A 341 0.10 3.70 26.27
CA ILE A 341 0.48 3.06 27.53
C ILE A 341 -0.30 3.74 28.66
N LEU A 342 -1.31 3.04 29.20
CA LEU A 342 -2.07 3.52 30.37
C LEU A 342 -1.33 3.13 31.65
N LYS A 343 -0.84 4.13 32.40
CA LYS A 343 -0.19 3.93 33.69
C LYS A 343 -1.20 4.23 34.79
N PHE A 344 -1.67 3.18 35.46
CA PHE A 344 -2.57 3.33 36.61
C PHE A 344 -1.75 3.50 37.89
N SER A 345 -2.09 4.52 38.68
CA SER A 345 -1.57 4.72 40.03
C SER A 345 -2.73 4.93 41.00
N HIS A 346 -2.56 4.43 42.23
CA HIS A 346 -3.53 4.67 43.29
C HIS A 346 -3.20 6.00 43.97
N LYS A 347 -4.07 7.00 43.82
CA LYS A 347 -3.99 8.26 44.56
C LYS A 347 -4.73 8.10 45.89
N LEU A 348 -4.02 8.23 47.01
CA LEU A 348 -4.64 8.25 48.34
C LEU A 348 -5.49 9.51 48.52
N GLN A 349 -6.53 9.41 49.36
CA GLN A 349 -7.41 10.53 49.70
C GLN A 349 -6.58 11.67 50.30
N GLU A 350 -6.71 12.86 49.73
CA GLU A 350 -6.13 14.09 50.29
C GLU A 350 -7.02 14.53 51.46
N ALA A 351 -6.40 14.75 52.62
CA ALA A 351 -7.08 15.08 53.88
C ALA A 351 -7.65 16.50 53.90
#